data_AF-A0A087YLE1-F1
#
_entry.id   AF-A0A087YLE1-F1
#
_cell.length_a   1.000
_cell.length_b   1.000
_cell.length_c   1.000
_cell.angle_alpha   90.00
_cell.angle_beta   90.00
_cell.angle_gamma   90.00
#
_symmetry.space_group_name_H-M   'P 1'
#
loop_
_entity.id
_entity.type
_entity.pdbx_description
1 polymer ?
#
loop_
_entity_poly.entity_id
_entity_poly.type
_entity_poly.pdbx_seq_one_letter_code
_entity_poly.pdbx_strand_id
1 'polypeptide(L)'
;CHPSGFAPQTPTCQTRGGTSRPASEVTFSPAVVTSPDLLPDDLLEEDFSSTNAIYSLPISLNSVPTVTAAYTNSIQKLQANGHDSLHILALHEIGNLHFYAGNISAAHSCWSKALDCIFQSSGVIQQCDGVNFESSFSQNIVKQAGIWGCLQGAVLAAKIAQFISTSDITKRTKRCRLSAHFFKCVLCCSMAHPLKDLQYSSHSIRDELFPGIDLFSEPHRLQVNTTVASLHFVCHWLFITGYYITLFPILAFYLYFVGPVCRDVQRTAEAKILKIRALTELCMFTEAIAEAIQFTQGADIFLPYGLHLTAANLQVCL
;
A
#
# COMPACT_ATOMS: atom_id res chain seq x y z
N CYS A 1 -1.94 28.11 -37.71
CA CYS A 1 -3.26 27.51 -37.96
C CYS A 1 -3.07 26.06 -38.39
N HIS A 2 -3.95 25.17 -37.88
CA HIS A 2 -3.92 23.72 -37.98
C HIS A 2 -3.90 23.16 -39.44
N PRO A 3 -3.57 21.86 -39.59
CA PRO A 3 -3.26 21.14 -40.83
C PRO A 3 -4.46 20.33 -41.37
N SER A 4 -4.30 19.73 -42.55
CA SER A 4 -5.11 18.63 -43.09
C SER A 4 -4.28 17.91 -44.16
N GLY A 5 -4.39 16.61 -44.42
CA GLY A 5 -5.16 15.51 -43.87
C GLY A 5 -4.78 14.27 -44.70
N PHE A 6 -4.48 13.15 -44.06
CA PHE A 6 -4.23 11.87 -44.73
C PHE A 6 -5.52 11.04 -44.69
N ALA A 7 -5.98 10.59 -45.85
CA ALA A 7 -7.03 9.59 -46.02
C ALA A 7 -6.49 8.47 -46.94
N PRO A 8 -6.64 7.17 -46.58
CA PRO A 8 -6.18 6.06 -47.39
C PRO A 8 -7.21 5.62 -48.44
N GLN A 9 -6.72 5.30 -49.63
CA GLN A 9 -7.47 4.78 -50.77
C GLN A 9 -7.70 3.28 -50.64
N THR A 10 -8.94 2.85 -50.86
CA THR A 10 -9.32 1.47 -51.19
C THR A 10 -9.08 1.18 -52.67
N PRO A 11 -8.90 -0.09 -53.04
CA PRO A 11 -9.41 -0.54 -54.33
C PRO A 11 -10.31 -1.77 -54.20
N THR A 12 -11.44 -1.69 -54.88
CA THR A 12 -12.40 -2.77 -55.09
C THR A 12 -12.22 -3.38 -56.47
N CYS A 13 -12.58 -4.68 -56.54
CA CYS A 13 -13.19 -5.38 -57.68
C CYS A 13 -12.27 -6.15 -58.64
N GLN A 14 -12.46 -7.48 -58.71
CA GLN A 14 -13.11 -8.12 -59.86
C GLN A 14 -13.41 -9.61 -59.62
N THR A 15 -14.59 -10.04 -60.05
CA THR A 15 -15.14 -11.41 -59.96
C THR A 15 -15.13 -12.07 -61.34
N ARG A 16 -14.72 -13.34 -61.46
CA ARG A 16 -15.24 -14.27 -62.48
C ARG A 16 -14.78 -15.71 -62.27
N GLY A 17 -15.72 -16.66 -62.39
CA GLY A 17 -15.45 -18.04 -62.86
C GLY A 17 -15.82 -19.13 -61.88
N GLY A 18 -16.87 -19.90 -62.19
CA GLY A 18 -17.42 -20.94 -61.33
C GLY A 18 -16.66 -22.28 -61.33
N THR A 19 -17.25 -23.22 -60.57
CA THR A 19 -17.19 -24.69 -60.60
C THR A 19 -16.62 -25.41 -59.37
N SER A 20 -17.52 -26.19 -58.76
CA SER A 20 -17.34 -27.45 -58.03
C SER A 20 -16.35 -27.53 -56.86
N ARG A 21 -16.92 -27.73 -55.66
CA ARG A 21 -16.27 -28.48 -54.57
C ARG A 21 -15.84 -29.87 -55.08
N PRO A 22 -14.71 -30.36 -54.58
CA PRO A 22 -14.77 -31.52 -53.70
C PRO A 22 -14.09 -31.24 -52.35
N ALA A 23 -14.47 -32.05 -51.37
CA ALA A 23 -13.91 -32.05 -50.02
C ALA A 23 -12.39 -32.23 -50.07
N SER A 24 -11.66 -31.31 -49.43
CA SER A 24 -10.23 -31.48 -49.15
C SER A 24 -10.09 -31.88 -47.69
N GLU A 25 -9.53 -33.06 -47.50
CA GLU A 25 -9.13 -33.67 -46.23
C GLU A 25 -8.37 -32.69 -45.35
N VAL A 26 -8.76 -32.61 -44.08
CA VAL A 26 -7.94 -31.99 -43.03
C VAL A 26 -6.98 -33.06 -42.55
N THR A 27 -5.72 -32.96 -42.96
CA THR A 27 -4.62 -33.77 -42.44
C THR A 27 -4.26 -33.26 -41.06
N PHE A 28 -4.57 -34.05 -40.02
CA PHE A 28 -4.08 -33.79 -38.67
C PHE A 28 -2.59 -34.18 -38.60
N SER A 29 -1.72 -33.18 -38.54
CA SER A 29 -0.33 -33.41 -38.12
C SER A 29 -0.33 -33.64 -36.60
N PRO A 30 0.22 -34.75 -36.07
CA PRO A 30 0.42 -34.92 -34.65
C PRO A 30 1.70 -34.17 -34.27
N ALA A 31 1.70 -32.85 -34.46
CA ALA A 31 2.62 -32.03 -33.71
C ALA A 31 2.07 -32.03 -32.29
N VAL A 32 2.66 -32.87 -31.45
CA VAL A 32 2.53 -32.75 -29.99
C VAL A 32 2.91 -31.31 -29.68
N VAL A 33 1.89 -30.46 -29.49
CA VAL A 33 2.07 -29.18 -28.81
C VAL A 33 2.40 -29.62 -27.40
N THR A 34 3.70 -29.67 -27.10
CA THR A 34 4.18 -29.80 -25.74
C THR A 34 3.44 -28.74 -24.93
N SER A 35 2.68 -29.20 -23.94
CA SER A 35 2.11 -28.31 -22.93
C SER A 35 3.21 -27.35 -22.49
N PRO A 36 2.97 -26.03 -22.38
CA PRO A 36 3.94 -25.18 -21.72
C PRO A 36 4.22 -25.81 -20.35
N ASP A 37 5.50 -26.05 -20.06
CA ASP A 37 5.94 -26.73 -18.86
C ASP A 37 5.28 -26.08 -17.64
N LEU A 38 4.47 -26.88 -16.94
CA LEU A 38 3.68 -26.47 -15.77
C LEU A 38 4.50 -26.60 -14.47
N LEU A 39 5.81 -26.86 -14.56
CA LEU A 39 6.67 -26.93 -13.39
C LEU A 39 7.21 -25.52 -13.05
N PRO A 40 7.27 -25.15 -11.76
CA PRO A 40 8.15 -24.08 -11.32
C PRO A 40 9.57 -24.36 -11.81
N ASP A 41 10.27 -23.35 -12.31
CA ASP A 41 11.67 -23.48 -12.73
C ASP A 41 12.51 -24.08 -11.58
N ASP A 42 13.29 -25.11 -11.88
CA ASP A 42 14.13 -25.79 -10.90
C ASP A 42 15.31 -24.87 -10.51
N LEU A 43 15.26 -24.33 -9.29
CA LEU A 43 16.21 -23.32 -8.78
C LEU A 43 17.65 -23.84 -8.62
N LEU A 44 17.89 -25.13 -8.87
CA LEU A 44 19.22 -25.75 -8.80
C LEU A 44 20.10 -25.45 -10.02
N GLU A 45 19.51 -24.98 -11.13
CA GLU A 45 20.22 -24.69 -12.39
C GLU A 45 20.40 -23.18 -12.64
N GLU A 46 20.00 -22.29 -11.72
CA GLU A 46 20.13 -20.85 -11.92
C GLU A 46 21.59 -20.37 -11.75
N ASP A 47 22.14 -19.76 -12.82
CA ASP A 47 23.47 -19.16 -12.82
C ASP A 47 23.42 -17.76 -12.16
N PHE A 48 23.73 -17.71 -10.87
CA PHE A 48 23.80 -16.47 -10.07
C PHE A 48 25.05 -15.62 -10.33
N SER A 49 25.83 -15.90 -11.37
CA SER A 49 27.08 -15.19 -11.68
C SER A 49 26.89 -13.74 -12.13
N SER A 50 25.67 -13.36 -12.57
CA SER A 50 25.35 -12.00 -12.99
C SER A 50 24.44 -11.27 -11.99
N THR A 51 24.66 -9.98 -11.77
CA THR A 51 23.82 -9.15 -10.90
C THR A 51 22.36 -9.15 -11.32
N ASN A 52 22.06 -9.32 -12.61
CA ASN A 52 20.70 -9.43 -13.14
C ASN A 52 20.01 -10.75 -12.79
N ALA A 53 20.75 -11.84 -12.54
CA ALA A 53 20.19 -13.11 -12.05
C ALA A 53 19.73 -13.00 -10.59
N ILE A 54 20.36 -12.12 -9.80
CA ILE A 54 19.96 -11.80 -8.43
C ILE A 54 18.68 -10.92 -8.40
N TYR A 55 18.40 -10.19 -9.49
CA TYR A 55 17.21 -9.37 -9.69
C TYR A 55 16.22 -10.01 -10.68
N SER A 56 16.05 -11.33 -10.62
CA SER A 56 14.98 -11.99 -11.38
C SER A 56 13.61 -11.46 -10.95
N LEU A 57 12.69 -11.35 -11.91
CA LEU A 57 11.31 -10.98 -11.64
C LEU A 57 10.73 -12.01 -10.64
N PRO A 58 10.16 -11.57 -9.50
CA PRO A 58 9.75 -12.49 -8.43
C PRO A 58 8.70 -13.52 -8.89
N ILE A 59 8.00 -13.21 -10.00
CA ILE A 59 7.08 -14.11 -10.70
C ILE A 59 7.26 -13.90 -12.20
N SER A 60 7.50 -14.97 -12.96
CA SER A 60 7.50 -14.94 -14.43
C SER A 60 6.15 -14.48 -14.96
N LEU A 61 6.12 -13.51 -15.88
CA LEU A 61 4.87 -12.98 -16.47
C LEU A 61 4.03 -14.08 -17.14
N ASN A 62 4.66 -15.17 -17.59
CA ASN A 62 3.98 -16.32 -18.18
C ASN A 62 3.13 -17.10 -17.18
N SER A 63 3.52 -17.09 -15.90
CA SER A 63 2.82 -17.80 -14.81
C SER A 63 1.67 -16.99 -14.19
N VAL A 64 1.63 -15.68 -14.44
CA VAL A 64 0.63 -14.75 -13.88
C VAL A 64 -0.82 -15.19 -14.14
N PRO A 65 -1.22 -15.65 -15.36
CA PRO A 65 -2.60 -16.10 -15.60
C PRO A 65 -2.99 -17.30 -14.73
N THR A 66 -2.08 -18.27 -14.56
CA THR A 66 -2.30 -19.46 -13.73
C THR A 66 -2.47 -19.08 -12.27
N VAL A 67 -1.58 -18.22 -11.74
CA VAL A 67 -1.67 -17.72 -10.37
C VAL A 67 -2.95 -16.91 -10.16
N THR A 68 -3.32 -16.06 -11.12
CA THR A 68 -4.57 -15.27 -11.09
C THR A 68 -5.80 -16.18 -11.04
N ALA A 69 -5.83 -17.24 -11.83
CA ALA A 69 -6.92 -18.22 -11.82
C ALA A 69 -7.02 -18.94 -10.47
N ALA A 70 -5.90 -19.34 -9.89
CA ALA A 70 -5.84 -19.97 -8.57
C ALA A 70 -6.36 -19.03 -7.46
N TYR A 71 -5.94 -17.76 -7.46
CA TYR A 71 -6.45 -16.74 -6.53
C TYR A 71 -7.96 -16.51 -6.72
N THR A 72 -8.43 -16.38 -7.96
CA THR A 72 -9.86 -16.13 -8.24
C THR A 72 -10.73 -17.27 -7.70
N ASN A 73 -10.33 -18.52 -7.92
CA ASN A 73 -11.02 -19.70 -7.38
C ASN A 73 -11.00 -19.71 -5.84
N SER A 74 -9.87 -19.34 -5.24
CA SER A 74 -9.71 -19.29 -3.78
C SER A 74 -10.59 -18.20 -3.16
N ILE A 75 -10.62 -17.01 -3.76
CA ILE A 75 -11.45 -15.87 -3.31
C ILE A 75 -12.93 -16.26 -3.30
N GLN A 76 -13.41 -16.96 -4.34
CA GLN A 76 -14.80 -17.44 -4.41
C GLN A 76 -15.12 -18.43 -3.29
N LYS A 77 -14.22 -19.41 -3.04
CA LYS A 77 -14.40 -20.39 -1.96
C LYS A 77 -14.36 -19.74 -0.57
N LEU A 78 -13.42 -18.83 -0.34
CA LEU A 78 -13.29 -18.09 0.92
C LEU A 78 -14.53 -17.25 1.21
N GLN A 79 -15.08 -16.60 0.18
CA GLN A 79 -16.32 -15.83 0.30
C GLN A 79 -17.52 -16.74 0.62
N ALA A 80 -17.66 -17.87 -0.08
CA ALA A 80 -18.77 -18.81 0.14
C ALA A 80 -18.74 -19.45 1.54
N ASN A 81 -17.55 -19.61 2.12
CA ASN A 81 -17.35 -20.24 3.42
C ASN A 81 -17.29 -19.23 4.59
N GLY A 82 -17.45 -17.92 4.33
CA GLY A 82 -17.44 -16.89 5.39
C GLY A 82 -16.07 -16.62 6.02
N HIS A 83 -14.97 -16.89 5.30
CA HIS A 83 -13.62 -16.61 5.78
C HIS A 83 -13.17 -15.19 5.41
N ASP A 84 -13.79 -14.17 6.01
CA ASP A 84 -13.65 -12.77 5.62
C ASP A 84 -12.21 -12.24 5.65
N SER A 85 -11.45 -12.57 6.69
CA SER A 85 -10.05 -12.11 6.83
C SER A 85 -9.14 -12.64 5.71
N LEU A 86 -9.26 -13.94 5.39
CA LEU A 86 -8.52 -14.57 4.30
C LEU A 86 -9.02 -14.10 2.93
N HIS A 87 -10.32 -13.83 2.80
CA HIS A 87 -10.91 -13.27 1.59
C HIS A 87 -10.34 -11.88 1.29
N ILE A 88 -10.27 -11.00 2.30
CA ILE A 88 -9.68 -9.66 2.21
C ILE A 88 -8.20 -9.75 1.83
N LEU A 89 -7.44 -10.63 2.49
CA LEU A 89 -6.02 -10.85 2.18
C LEU A 89 -5.83 -11.30 0.72
N ALA A 90 -6.62 -12.26 0.26
CA ALA A 90 -6.55 -12.75 -1.10
C ALA A 90 -6.90 -11.65 -2.13
N LEU A 91 -7.86 -10.77 -1.83
CA LEU A 91 -8.18 -9.61 -2.66
C LEU A 91 -7.04 -8.57 -2.69
N HIS A 92 -6.36 -8.35 -1.57
CA HIS A 92 -5.19 -7.48 -1.51
C HIS A 92 -4.06 -8.02 -2.40
N GLU A 93 -3.71 -9.30 -2.23
CA GLU A 93 -2.60 -9.93 -2.98
C GLU A 93 -2.89 -10.09 -4.47
N ILE A 94 -4.09 -10.51 -4.88
CA ILE A 94 -4.44 -10.55 -6.31
C ILE A 94 -4.42 -9.15 -6.94
N GLY A 95 -4.77 -8.11 -6.17
CA GLY A 95 -4.64 -6.72 -6.62
C GLY A 95 -3.18 -6.31 -6.84
N ASN A 96 -2.26 -6.79 -5.99
CA ASN A 96 -0.82 -6.59 -6.17
C ASN A 96 -0.33 -7.26 -7.46
N LEU A 97 -0.78 -8.49 -7.70
CA LEU A 97 -0.45 -9.26 -8.92
C LEU A 97 -0.99 -8.58 -10.18
N HIS A 98 -2.22 -8.09 -10.16
CA HIS A 98 -2.79 -7.34 -11.28
C HIS A 98 -2.01 -6.05 -11.57
N PHE A 99 -1.62 -5.32 -10.53
CA PHE A 99 -0.82 -4.12 -10.69
C PHE A 99 0.55 -4.44 -11.29
N TYR A 100 1.21 -5.49 -10.79
CA TYR A 100 2.48 -5.99 -11.32
C TYR A 100 2.39 -6.40 -12.79
N ALA A 101 1.28 -7.03 -13.20
CA ALA A 101 0.99 -7.39 -14.58
C ALA A 101 0.58 -6.21 -15.48
N GLY A 102 0.57 -4.97 -14.97
CA GLY A 102 0.16 -3.78 -15.71
C GLY A 102 -1.35 -3.58 -15.85
N ASN A 103 -2.17 -4.43 -15.22
CA ASN A 103 -3.63 -4.30 -15.24
C ASN A 103 -4.12 -3.40 -14.08
N ILE A 104 -3.96 -2.09 -14.27
CA ILE A 104 -4.30 -1.05 -13.29
C ILE A 104 -5.79 -1.08 -12.92
N SER A 105 -6.68 -1.36 -13.89
CA SER A 105 -8.13 -1.39 -13.66
C SER A 105 -8.53 -2.55 -12.75
N ALA A 106 -8.00 -3.76 -13.01
CA ALA A 106 -8.26 -4.93 -12.16
C ALA A 106 -7.68 -4.74 -10.75
N ALA A 107 -6.46 -4.18 -10.64
CA ALA A 107 -5.86 -3.86 -9.35
C ALA A 107 -6.75 -2.91 -8.52
N HIS A 108 -7.25 -1.83 -9.14
CA HIS A 108 -8.18 -0.91 -8.50
C HIS A 108 -9.46 -1.61 -8.05
N SER A 109 -10.05 -2.47 -8.89
CA SER A 109 -11.25 -3.23 -8.55
C SER A 109 -11.04 -4.14 -7.33
N CYS A 110 -9.95 -4.90 -7.31
CA CYS A 110 -9.60 -5.80 -6.22
C CYS A 110 -9.36 -5.05 -4.90
N TRP A 111 -8.57 -3.97 -4.91
CA TRP A 111 -8.31 -3.18 -3.70
C TRP A 111 -9.55 -2.44 -3.20
N SER A 112 -10.41 -1.96 -4.11
CA SER A 112 -11.69 -1.33 -3.72
C SER A 112 -12.64 -2.35 -3.11
N LYS A 113 -12.73 -3.55 -3.69
CA LYS A 113 -13.55 -4.64 -3.13
C LYS A 113 -13.03 -5.09 -1.76
N ALA A 114 -11.72 -5.13 -1.56
CA ALA A 114 -11.13 -5.44 -0.26
C ALA A 114 -11.52 -4.39 0.80
N LEU A 115 -11.48 -3.10 0.45
CA LEU A 115 -11.96 -2.02 1.33
C LEU A 115 -13.44 -2.18 1.69
N ASP A 116 -14.28 -2.45 0.70
CA ASP A 116 -15.72 -2.65 0.90
C ASP A 116 -15.99 -3.85 1.83
N CYS A 117 -15.22 -4.93 1.70
CA CYS A 117 -15.29 -6.08 2.60
C CYS A 117 -14.86 -5.75 4.04
N ILE A 118 -13.77 -5.00 4.22
CA ILE A 118 -13.26 -4.59 5.54
C ILE A 118 -14.31 -3.79 6.33
N PHE A 119 -14.95 -2.82 5.66
CA PHE A 119 -15.94 -1.94 6.31
C PHE A 119 -17.38 -2.38 6.07
N GLN A 120 -17.59 -3.57 5.50
CA GLN A 120 -18.88 -4.17 5.13
C GLN A 120 -19.86 -3.13 4.53
N SER A 121 -19.35 -2.27 3.66
CA SER A 121 -20.06 -1.15 3.05
C SER A 121 -19.64 -1.05 1.59
N SER A 122 -20.59 -0.82 0.68
CA SER A 122 -20.28 -0.69 -0.74
C SER A 122 -19.81 0.71 -1.09
N GLY A 123 -18.70 0.80 -1.82
CA GLY A 123 -18.17 2.06 -2.33
C GLY A 123 -17.60 2.95 -1.22
N VAL A 124 -16.83 2.37 -0.29
CA VAL A 124 -16.20 3.10 0.82
C VAL A 124 -15.40 4.30 0.30
N ILE A 125 -14.69 4.12 -0.81
CA ILE A 125 -13.91 5.18 -1.46
C ILE A 125 -14.81 6.34 -1.90
N GLN A 126 -15.94 6.04 -2.53
CA GLN A 126 -16.88 7.05 -3.04
C GLN A 126 -17.68 7.73 -1.92
N GLN A 127 -18.10 6.98 -0.90
CA GLN A 127 -18.77 7.53 0.27
C GLN A 127 -17.89 8.56 0.99
N CYS A 128 -16.59 8.27 1.07
CA CYS A 128 -15.61 9.14 1.71
C CYS A 128 -15.23 10.38 0.88
N ASP A 129 -15.63 10.46 -0.40
CA ASP A 129 -15.35 11.63 -1.24
C ASP A 129 -16.21 12.86 -0.89
N GLY A 130 -17.27 12.68 -0.08
CA GLY A 130 -18.23 13.72 0.32
C GLY A 130 -18.40 13.92 1.83
N VAL A 131 -17.69 13.15 2.68
CA VAL A 131 -17.87 13.17 4.14
C VAL A 131 -16.73 13.95 4.81
N ASN A 132 -17.07 14.92 5.67
CA ASN A 132 -16.12 15.40 6.66
C ASN A 132 -15.94 14.28 7.69
N PHE A 133 -14.72 13.75 7.79
CA PHE A 133 -14.32 12.69 8.70
C PHE A 133 -14.43 13.14 10.18
N GLU A 134 -15.64 13.32 10.67
CA GLU A 134 -15.95 13.67 12.05
C GLU A 134 -15.94 12.43 12.96
N SER A 135 -16.03 12.68 14.27
CA SER A 135 -15.88 11.69 15.33
C SER A 135 -16.87 10.52 15.26
N SER A 136 -18.07 10.74 14.72
CA SER A 136 -19.12 9.71 14.60
C SER A 136 -18.79 8.62 13.57
N PHE A 137 -18.17 8.99 12.45
CA PHE A 137 -17.71 8.05 11.42
C PHE A 137 -16.59 7.15 11.95
N SER A 138 -15.69 7.71 12.77
CA SER A 138 -14.53 7.01 13.35
C SER A 138 -14.96 5.86 14.29
N GLN A 139 -15.97 6.09 15.14
CA GLN A 139 -16.41 5.07 16.12
C GLN A 139 -17.12 3.88 15.47
N ASN A 140 -17.89 4.14 14.42
CA ASN A 140 -18.58 3.08 13.68
C ASN A 140 -17.60 2.23 12.88
N ILE A 141 -16.59 2.87 12.25
CA ILE A 141 -15.52 2.17 11.54
C ILE A 141 -14.76 1.22 12.46
N VAL A 142 -14.31 1.68 13.62
CA VAL A 142 -13.53 0.84 14.55
C VAL A 142 -14.36 -0.34 15.04
N LYS A 143 -15.64 -0.15 15.37
CA LYS A 143 -16.54 -1.24 15.78
C LYS A 143 -16.72 -2.30 14.71
N GLN A 144 -16.69 -1.90 13.44
CA GLN A 144 -16.96 -2.78 12.31
C GLN A 144 -15.70 -3.49 11.79
N ALA A 145 -14.61 -2.76 11.59
CA ALA A 145 -13.38 -3.28 10.99
C ALA A 145 -12.35 -3.75 12.03
N GLY A 146 -12.46 -3.31 13.29
CA GLY A 146 -11.44 -3.53 14.30
C GLY A 146 -10.09 -2.88 13.97
N ILE A 147 -9.08 -3.15 14.79
CA ILE A 147 -7.73 -2.58 14.65
C ILE A 147 -7.07 -3.03 13.33
N TRP A 148 -7.06 -4.35 13.07
CA TRP A 148 -6.43 -4.90 11.87
C TRP A 148 -7.15 -4.49 10.58
N GLY A 149 -8.49 -4.44 10.58
CA GLY A 149 -9.24 -3.97 9.42
C GLY A 149 -8.98 -2.49 9.13
N CYS A 150 -8.94 -1.64 10.16
CA CYS A 150 -8.53 -0.24 9.98
C CYS A 150 -7.11 -0.13 9.40
N LEU A 151 -6.17 -0.93 9.89
CA LEU A 151 -4.79 -0.90 9.44
C LEU A 151 -4.64 -1.40 7.97
N GLN A 152 -5.31 -2.50 7.62
CA GLN A 152 -5.37 -3.01 6.24
C GLN A 152 -6.06 -2.02 5.30
N GLY A 153 -7.18 -1.42 5.74
CA GLY A 153 -7.91 -0.42 4.98
C GLY A 153 -7.06 0.84 4.73
N ALA A 154 -6.29 1.27 5.73
CA ALA A 154 -5.37 2.38 5.59
C ALA A 154 -4.31 2.11 4.50
N VAL A 155 -3.73 0.91 4.50
CA VAL A 155 -2.75 0.47 3.50
C VAL A 155 -3.38 0.40 2.10
N LEU A 156 -4.56 -0.20 1.95
CA LEU A 156 -5.25 -0.28 0.66
C LEU A 156 -5.58 1.11 0.10
N ALA A 157 -6.09 2.01 0.94
CA ALA A 157 -6.38 3.40 0.54
C ALA A 157 -5.10 4.14 0.11
N ALA A 158 -3.98 3.95 0.81
CA ALA A 158 -2.68 4.50 0.43
C ALA A 158 -2.20 3.96 -0.92
N LYS A 159 -2.34 2.66 -1.18
CA LYS A 159 -1.98 2.04 -2.46
C LYS A 159 -2.81 2.59 -3.62
N ILE A 160 -4.12 2.74 -3.43
CA ILE A 160 -4.99 3.33 -4.45
C ILE A 160 -4.59 4.79 -4.72
N ALA A 161 -4.28 5.56 -3.67
CA ALA A 161 -3.76 6.92 -3.83
C ALA A 161 -2.42 6.95 -4.59
N GLN A 162 -1.48 6.07 -4.22
CA GLN A 162 -0.13 6.05 -4.76
C GLN A 162 -0.05 5.56 -6.20
N PHE A 163 -0.79 4.50 -6.53
CA PHE A 163 -0.60 3.75 -7.78
C PHE A 163 -1.72 3.91 -8.79
N ILE A 164 -2.95 4.21 -8.35
CA ILE A 164 -4.11 4.38 -9.26
C ILE A 164 -4.41 5.85 -9.53
N SER A 165 -4.22 6.71 -8.53
CA SER A 165 -4.69 8.11 -8.56
C SER A 165 -3.65 9.10 -9.07
N THR A 166 -2.66 8.63 -9.84
CA THR A 166 -1.44 9.41 -10.14
C THR A 166 -1.71 10.66 -10.97
N SER A 167 -2.76 10.66 -11.81
CA SER A 167 -3.11 11.76 -12.71
C SER A 167 -4.03 12.83 -12.09
N ASP A 168 -4.61 12.60 -10.92
CA ASP A 168 -5.61 13.48 -10.31
C ASP A 168 -5.23 13.81 -8.86
N ILE A 169 -4.63 14.99 -8.66
CA ILE A 169 -4.16 15.47 -7.35
C ILE A 169 -5.31 15.50 -6.34
N THR A 170 -6.50 15.90 -6.76
CA THR A 170 -7.67 16.00 -5.88
C THR A 170 -8.08 14.61 -5.40
N LYS A 171 -8.27 13.65 -6.31
CA LYS A 171 -8.63 12.27 -5.93
C LYS A 171 -7.53 11.60 -5.11
N ARG A 172 -6.26 11.81 -5.47
CA ARG A 172 -5.10 11.30 -4.72
C ARG A 172 -5.10 11.83 -3.29
N THR A 173 -5.34 13.13 -3.12
CA THR A 173 -5.41 13.78 -1.80
C THR A 173 -6.59 13.25 -0.97
N LYS A 174 -7.77 13.09 -1.57
CA LYS A 174 -8.93 12.49 -0.86
C LYS A 174 -8.62 11.09 -0.35
N ARG A 175 -7.96 10.25 -1.16
CA ARG A 175 -7.57 8.89 -0.77
C ARG A 175 -6.45 8.86 0.27
N CYS A 176 -5.49 9.78 0.22
CA CYS A 176 -4.50 9.96 1.30
C CYS A 176 -5.15 10.39 2.62
N ARG A 177 -6.14 11.28 2.58
CA ARG A 177 -6.91 11.68 3.77
C ARG A 177 -7.74 10.52 4.33
N LEU A 178 -8.32 9.70 3.46
CA LEU A 178 -9.01 8.47 3.86
C LEU A 178 -8.06 7.48 4.53
N SER A 179 -6.89 7.24 3.94
CA SER A 179 -5.85 6.40 4.53
C SER A 179 -5.42 6.92 5.91
N ALA A 180 -5.16 8.23 6.02
CA ALA A 180 -4.84 8.89 7.28
C ALA A 180 -5.94 8.70 8.33
N HIS A 181 -7.20 8.82 7.92
CA HIS A 181 -8.34 8.59 8.81
C HIS A 181 -8.35 7.17 9.38
N PHE A 182 -8.11 6.15 8.56
CA PHE A 182 -8.06 4.76 9.01
C PHE A 182 -6.85 4.48 9.92
N PHE A 183 -5.68 5.02 9.61
CA PHE A 183 -4.52 4.96 10.53
C PHE A 183 -4.82 5.65 11.86
N LYS A 184 -5.50 6.80 11.84
CA LYS A 184 -5.94 7.49 13.06
C LYS A 184 -6.95 6.65 13.85
N CYS A 185 -7.85 5.94 13.20
CA CYS A 185 -8.78 5.02 13.87
C CYS A 185 -8.03 3.97 14.71
N VAL A 186 -6.89 3.47 14.21
CA VAL A 186 -6.02 2.57 14.99
C VAL A 186 -5.49 3.26 16.25
N LEU A 187 -4.97 4.49 16.14
CA LEU A 187 -4.49 5.25 17.29
C LEU A 187 -5.61 5.50 18.33
N CYS A 188 -6.84 5.77 17.87
CA CYS A 188 -7.99 5.99 18.74
C CYS A 188 -8.43 4.75 19.52
N CYS A 189 -7.97 3.54 19.17
CA CYS A 189 -8.25 2.34 19.95
C CYS A 189 -7.44 2.27 21.25
N SER A 190 -6.42 3.12 21.41
CA SER A 190 -5.59 3.19 22.62
C SER A 190 -6.02 4.38 23.48
N MET A 191 -6.27 4.13 24.77
CA MET A 191 -6.67 5.18 25.74
C MET A 191 -5.53 6.17 26.06
N ALA A 192 -4.30 5.86 25.69
CA ALA A 192 -3.11 6.64 26.04
C ALA A 192 -2.76 7.73 25.02
N HIS A 193 -3.53 7.87 23.93
CA HIS A 193 -3.17 8.74 22.82
C HIS A 193 -4.01 10.03 22.75
N PRO A 194 -3.43 11.14 22.26
CA PRO A 194 -4.17 12.40 22.17
C PRO A 194 -5.41 12.30 21.27
N LEU A 195 -6.47 13.01 21.66
CA LEU A 195 -7.74 13.05 20.92
C LEU A 195 -7.71 14.07 19.77
N LYS A 196 -6.95 15.17 19.93
CA LYS A 196 -6.81 16.21 18.91
C LYS A 196 -5.54 16.03 18.11
N ASP A 197 -5.64 16.15 16.79
CA ASP A 197 -4.51 15.94 15.89
C ASP A 197 -3.32 16.85 16.20
N LEU A 198 -3.58 18.12 16.53
CA LEU A 198 -2.53 19.08 16.87
C LEU A 198 -1.73 18.67 18.12
N GLN A 199 -2.30 17.91 19.05
CA GLN A 199 -1.57 17.44 20.24
C GLN A 199 -0.49 16.42 19.89
N TYR A 200 -0.53 15.81 18.70
CA TYR A 200 0.56 14.96 18.23
C TYR A 200 1.81 15.74 17.82
N SER A 201 1.77 17.09 17.79
CA SER A 201 2.95 17.94 17.60
C SER A 201 4.03 17.69 18.67
N SER A 202 3.63 17.45 19.92
CA SER A 202 4.52 17.20 21.06
C SER A 202 4.44 15.78 21.62
N HIS A 203 3.55 14.94 21.08
CA HIS A 203 3.42 13.54 21.48
C HIS A 203 4.41 12.63 20.74
N SER A 204 4.91 11.61 21.44
CA SER A 204 5.68 10.50 20.86
C SER A 204 5.16 9.17 21.40
N ILE A 205 5.06 8.16 20.53
CA ILE A 205 4.70 6.79 20.91
C ILE A 205 6.03 6.05 21.09
N ARG A 206 6.37 5.68 22.33
CA ARG A 206 7.70 5.15 22.68
C ARG A 206 7.75 3.64 22.68
N ASP A 207 7.17 3.00 23.70
CA ASP A 207 7.44 1.59 23.97
C ASP A 207 6.45 0.66 23.28
N GLU A 208 5.15 0.81 23.56
CA GLU A 208 4.11 -0.03 22.98
C GLU A 208 2.92 0.81 22.53
N LEU A 209 2.44 0.55 21.31
CA LEU A 209 1.20 1.14 20.81
C LEU A 209 -0.02 0.63 21.61
N PHE A 210 -0.02 -0.67 21.88
CA PHE A 210 -1.03 -1.39 22.65
C PHE A 210 -0.33 -2.35 23.59
N PRO A 211 -0.60 -2.28 24.92
CA PRO A 211 0.03 -3.16 25.89
C PRO A 211 -0.13 -4.64 25.54
N GLY A 212 1.00 -5.33 25.31
CA GLY A 212 1.02 -6.77 25.04
C GLY A 212 0.44 -7.23 23.70
N ILE A 213 0.21 -6.32 22.73
CA ILE A 213 -0.27 -6.67 21.39
C ILE A 213 0.83 -6.42 20.35
N ASP A 214 1.30 -7.49 19.73
CA ASP A 214 2.10 -7.41 18.51
C ASP A 214 1.19 -7.40 17.27
N LEU A 215 1.12 -6.23 16.62
CA LEU A 215 0.33 -6.02 15.39
C LEU A 215 0.76 -6.91 14.23
N PHE A 216 2.02 -7.37 14.21
CA PHE A 216 2.62 -8.14 13.11
C PHE A 216 2.90 -9.60 13.48
N SER A 217 2.36 -10.07 14.60
CA SER A 217 2.44 -11.48 15.04
C SER A 217 1.95 -12.48 14.00
N GLU A 218 1.04 -12.07 13.12
CA GLU A 218 0.61 -12.82 11.94
C GLU A 218 1.04 -12.09 10.64
N PRO A 219 2.25 -12.35 10.11
CA PRO A 219 2.80 -11.62 8.96
C PRO A 219 1.93 -11.70 7.70
N HIS A 220 1.17 -12.79 7.56
CA HIS A 220 0.25 -12.97 6.44
C HIS A 220 -0.93 -12.01 6.49
N ARG A 221 -1.37 -11.53 7.66
CA ARG A 221 -2.46 -10.54 7.73
C ARG A 221 -2.01 -9.17 7.26
N LEU A 222 -0.79 -8.78 7.61
CA LEU A 222 -0.26 -7.48 7.29
C LEU A 222 1.26 -7.49 7.35
N GLN A 223 1.89 -7.01 6.28
CA GLN A 223 3.35 -6.90 6.24
C GLN A 223 3.80 -5.52 6.72
N VAL A 224 4.80 -5.50 7.61
CA VAL A 224 5.39 -4.26 8.15
C VAL A 224 5.96 -3.36 7.06
N ASN A 225 6.62 -3.95 6.05
CA ASN A 225 7.22 -3.22 4.93
C ASN A 225 6.20 -2.35 4.17
N THR A 226 5.01 -2.89 3.94
CA THR A 226 3.93 -2.29 3.15
C THR A 226 3.23 -1.22 3.99
N THR A 227 3.08 -1.46 5.29
CA THR A 227 2.57 -0.47 6.25
C THR A 227 3.50 0.74 6.33
N VAL A 228 4.80 0.51 6.51
CA VAL A 228 5.82 1.58 6.58
C VAL A 228 5.90 2.37 5.28
N ALA A 229 5.88 1.69 4.13
CA ALA A 229 5.86 2.34 2.82
C ALA A 229 4.60 3.20 2.61
N SER A 230 3.43 2.69 3.03
CA SER A 230 2.16 3.40 2.96
C SER A 230 2.15 4.65 3.84
N LEU A 231 2.60 4.53 5.10
CA LEU A 231 2.72 5.65 6.03
C LEU A 231 3.69 6.72 5.52
N HIS A 232 4.87 6.30 5.03
CA HIS A 232 5.85 7.20 4.43
C HIS A 232 5.23 8.01 3.28
N PHE A 233 4.55 7.33 2.35
CA PHE A 233 3.88 7.96 1.23
C PHE A 233 2.80 8.95 1.68
N VAL A 234 1.91 8.54 2.60
CA VAL A 234 0.83 9.39 3.09
C VAL A 234 1.37 10.60 3.83
N CYS A 235 2.39 10.45 4.68
CA CYS A 235 3.01 11.56 5.41
C CYS A 235 3.54 12.62 4.44
N HIS A 236 4.31 12.21 3.43
CA HIS A 236 4.87 13.14 2.44
C HIS A 236 3.79 13.79 1.58
N TRP A 237 2.77 13.02 1.18
CA TRP A 237 1.67 13.58 0.38
C TRP A 237 0.88 14.64 1.17
N LEU A 238 0.52 14.35 2.41
CA LEU A 238 -0.19 15.29 3.28
C LEU A 238 0.63 16.55 3.53
N PHE A 239 1.95 16.41 3.73
CA PHE A 239 2.85 17.55 3.88
C PHE A 239 2.86 18.44 2.64
N ILE A 240 3.12 17.87 1.45
CA ILE A 240 3.23 18.63 0.19
C ILE A 240 1.90 19.31 -0.17
N THR A 241 0.77 18.73 0.25
CA THR A 241 -0.58 19.27 0.00
C THR A 241 -1.09 20.18 1.13
N GLY A 242 -0.27 20.50 2.14
CA GLY A 242 -0.59 21.47 3.19
C GLY A 242 -1.50 20.97 4.32
N TYR A 243 -1.74 19.66 4.43
CA TYR A 243 -2.57 19.06 5.48
C TYR A 243 -1.77 18.78 6.76
N TYR A 244 -1.09 19.80 7.28
CA TYR A 244 -0.13 19.66 8.39
C TYR A 244 -0.76 19.18 9.70
N ILE A 245 -1.99 19.60 10.00
CA ILE A 245 -2.68 19.15 11.22
C ILE A 245 -3.01 17.65 11.12
N THR A 246 -3.59 17.22 10.00
CA THR A 246 -3.91 15.80 9.74
C THR A 246 -2.66 14.92 9.67
N LEU A 247 -1.50 15.49 9.31
CA LEU A 247 -0.22 14.79 9.25
C LEU A 247 0.25 14.31 10.62
N PHE A 248 0.09 15.08 11.71
CA PHE A 248 0.76 14.77 12.98
C PHE A 248 0.44 13.38 13.57
N PRO A 249 -0.82 12.91 13.65
CA PRO A 249 -1.11 11.55 14.12
C PRO A 249 -0.42 10.49 13.25
N ILE A 250 -0.41 10.69 11.93
CA ILE A 250 0.17 9.74 10.98
C ILE A 250 1.69 9.72 11.09
N LEU A 251 2.30 10.89 11.28
CA LEU A 251 3.73 11.03 11.46
C LEU A 251 4.20 10.44 12.78
N ALA A 252 3.45 10.60 13.87
CA ALA A 252 3.71 9.94 15.15
C ALA A 252 3.62 8.41 15.00
N PHE A 253 2.63 7.92 14.26
CA PHE A 253 2.49 6.49 14.00
C PHE A 253 3.62 5.95 13.09
N TYR A 254 4.04 6.75 12.10
CA TYR A 254 5.16 6.43 11.25
C TYR A 254 6.46 6.33 12.05
N LEU A 255 6.75 7.34 12.89
CA LEU A 255 7.91 7.38 13.79
C LEU A 255 7.97 6.16 14.73
N TYR A 256 6.82 5.71 15.25
CA TYR A 256 6.74 4.47 16.04
C TYR A 256 7.19 3.24 15.24
N PHE A 257 6.73 3.08 14.00
CA PHE A 257 7.14 1.92 13.21
C PHE A 257 8.59 1.99 12.76
N VAL A 258 9.09 3.15 12.32
CA VAL A 258 10.47 3.22 11.81
C VAL A 258 11.51 3.25 12.93
N GLY A 259 11.19 3.79 14.11
CA GLY A 259 12.08 3.85 15.27
C GLY A 259 12.03 2.55 16.09
N PRO A 260 11.14 2.44 17.10
CA PRO A 260 11.05 1.26 17.97
C PRO A 260 10.92 -0.10 17.26
N VAL A 261 10.06 -0.19 16.24
CA VAL A 261 9.71 -1.48 15.61
C VAL A 261 10.76 -1.91 14.58
N CYS A 262 11.07 -1.06 13.60
CA CYS A 262 11.98 -1.41 12.49
C CYS A 262 13.45 -1.05 12.78
N ARG A 263 13.71 -0.12 13.71
CA ARG A 263 15.05 0.42 14.00
C ARG A 263 15.78 0.95 12.75
N ASP A 264 15.01 1.56 11.86
CA ASP A 264 15.49 2.19 10.64
C ASP A 264 15.90 3.63 10.94
N VAL A 265 17.20 3.81 11.18
CA VAL A 265 17.80 5.11 11.54
C VAL A 265 17.54 6.16 10.46
N GLN A 266 17.68 5.78 9.18
CA GLN A 266 17.52 6.72 8.08
C GLN A 266 16.08 7.23 8.01
N ARG A 267 15.09 6.32 8.00
CA ARG A 267 13.68 6.72 7.95
C ARG A 267 13.23 7.45 9.21
N THR A 268 13.80 7.11 10.38
CA THR A 268 13.54 7.85 11.63
C THR A 268 14.03 9.28 11.53
N ALA A 269 15.24 9.49 11.01
CA ALA A 269 15.80 10.83 10.81
C ALA A 269 14.98 11.64 9.79
N GLU A 270 14.63 11.06 8.64
CA GLU A 270 13.78 11.68 7.62
C GLU A 270 12.42 12.09 8.20
N ALA A 271 11.80 11.22 9.00
CA ALA A 271 10.52 11.49 9.66
C ALA A 271 10.62 12.61 10.71
N LYS A 272 11.69 12.66 11.52
CA LYS A 272 11.93 13.75 12.48
C LYS A 272 12.15 15.09 11.76
N ILE A 273 12.90 15.10 10.66
CA ILE A 273 13.06 16.29 9.80
C ILE A 273 11.70 16.73 9.24
N LEU A 274 10.88 15.80 8.75
CA LEU A 274 9.54 16.11 8.27
C LEU A 274 8.67 16.72 9.39
N LYS A 275 8.79 16.24 10.64
CA LYS A 275 8.08 16.79 11.80
C LYS A 275 8.47 18.24 12.06
N ILE A 276 9.78 18.52 12.10
CA ILE A 276 10.31 19.88 12.30
C ILE A 276 9.80 20.83 11.20
N ARG A 277 9.80 20.37 9.94
CA ARG A 277 9.25 21.15 8.81
C ARG A 277 7.77 21.42 8.99
N ALA A 278 6.97 20.42 9.32
CA ALA A 278 5.52 20.59 9.53
C ALA A 278 5.20 21.56 10.69
N LEU A 279 5.98 21.51 11.77
CA LEU A 279 5.86 22.46 12.89
C LEU A 279 6.20 23.89 12.46
N THR A 280 7.24 24.04 11.64
CA THR A 280 7.66 25.34 11.10
C THR A 280 6.58 25.95 10.19
N GLU A 281 5.96 25.14 9.32
CA GLU A 281 4.85 25.57 8.45
C GLU A 281 3.62 26.04 9.24
N LEU A 282 3.44 25.53 10.48
CA LEU A 282 2.38 25.96 11.40
C LEU A 282 2.82 27.06 12.38
N CYS A 283 4.03 27.61 12.22
CA CYS A 283 4.63 28.60 13.11
C CYS A 283 4.77 28.13 14.58
N MET A 284 4.80 26.82 14.82
CA MET A 284 5.02 26.20 16.14
C MET A 284 6.52 26.11 16.43
N PHE A 285 7.18 27.26 16.51
CA PHE A 285 8.65 27.33 16.59
C PHE A 285 9.22 26.74 17.87
N THR A 286 8.51 26.83 18.99
CA THR A 286 8.93 26.25 20.27
C THR A 286 9.06 24.73 20.15
N GLU A 287 8.03 24.07 19.61
CA GLU A 287 8.00 22.63 19.37
C GLU A 287 9.01 22.23 18.29
N ALA A 288 9.17 23.02 17.23
CA ALA A 288 10.14 22.75 16.18
C ALA A 288 11.58 22.76 16.71
N ILE A 289 11.93 23.74 17.57
CA ILE A 289 13.24 23.82 18.21
C ILE A 289 13.43 22.67 19.20
N ALA A 290 12.42 22.34 20.00
CA ALA A 290 12.49 21.22 20.93
C ALA A 290 12.77 19.88 20.22
N GLU A 291 12.07 19.62 19.11
CA GLU A 291 12.29 18.44 18.27
C GLU A 291 13.69 18.44 17.63
N ALA A 292 14.18 19.59 17.15
CA ALA A 292 15.52 19.70 16.59
C ALA A 292 16.62 19.43 17.63
N ILE A 293 16.48 19.96 18.85
CA ILE A 293 17.40 19.68 19.96
C ILE A 293 17.40 18.19 20.29
N GLN A 294 16.22 17.58 20.45
CA GLN A 294 16.11 16.14 20.71
C GLN A 294 16.74 15.31 19.59
N PHE A 295 16.49 15.67 18.33
CA PHE A 295 17.06 14.97 17.18
C PHE A 295 18.59 15.06 17.14
N THR A 296 19.17 16.25 17.34
CA THR A 296 20.64 16.44 17.36
C THR A 296 21.32 15.74 18.54
N GLN A 297 20.61 15.52 19.64
CA GLN A 297 21.08 14.73 20.79
C GLN A 297 20.93 13.21 20.57
N GLY A 298 20.37 12.78 19.44
CA GLY A 298 20.11 11.37 19.14
C GLY A 298 18.92 10.76 19.88
N ALA A 299 18.03 11.59 20.45
CA ALA A 299 16.86 11.09 21.17
C ALA A 299 15.89 10.35 20.23
N ASP A 300 15.43 9.19 20.70
CA ASP A 300 14.58 8.23 19.96
C ASP A 300 15.18 7.74 18.64
N ILE A 301 16.51 7.75 18.50
CA ILE A 301 17.22 7.08 17.41
C ILE A 301 17.65 5.70 17.91
N PHE A 302 16.99 4.66 17.39
CA PHE A 302 17.27 3.27 17.74
C PHE A 302 18.29 2.71 16.76
N LEU A 303 19.46 2.32 17.27
CA LEU A 303 20.50 1.74 16.43
C LEU A 303 20.08 0.33 15.94
N PRO A 304 20.45 -0.07 14.71
CA PRO A 304 20.09 -1.38 14.16
C PRO A 304 20.68 -2.54 14.99
N TYR A 305 21.84 -2.31 15.61
CA TYR A 305 22.54 -3.25 16.49
C TYR A 305 23.07 -2.51 17.73
N GLY A 306 22.80 -3.01 18.94
CA GLY A 306 23.42 -2.53 20.18
C GLY A 306 22.54 -1.67 21.11
N LEU A 307 22.96 -1.62 22.39
CA LEU A 307 22.28 -1.11 23.59
C LEU A 307 21.54 0.24 23.41
N HIS A 308 20.33 0.31 23.96
CA HIS A 308 19.54 1.53 24.13
C HIS A 308 20.42 2.65 24.72
N LEU A 309 20.66 3.71 23.95
CA LEU A 309 21.17 4.96 24.50
C LEU A 309 20.01 5.66 25.23
N THR A 310 19.73 5.24 26.46
CA THR A 310 18.91 6.05 27.37
C THR A 310 19.71 7.29 27.75
N ALA A 311 19.05 8.45 27.86
CA ALA A 311 19.66 9.76 28.15
C ALA A 311 20.61 9.79 29.37
N ALA A 312 20.56 8.79 30.25
CA ALA A 312 21.52 8.59 31.34
C ALA A 312 22.97 8.34 30.87
N ASN A 313 23.20 7.82 29.67
CA ASN A 313 24.54 7.48 29.17
C ASN A 313 25.28 8.66 28.53
N LEU A 314 24.62 9.82 28.35
CA LEU A 314 25.24 11.05 27.84
C LEU A 314 26.08 11.80 28.89
N GLN A 315 26.05 11.38 30.16
CA GLN A 315 26.85 12.01 31.23
C GLN A 315 28.23 11.37 31.46
N VAL A 316 28.60 10.31 30.72
CA VAL A 316 29.88 9.59 30.94
C VAL A 316 30.88 9.76 29.79
N CYS A 317 30.54 10.51 28.74
CA CYS A 317 31.45 10.82 27.63
C CYS A 317 31.60 12.33 27.38
N LEU A 318 31.85 13.09 28.44
CA LEU A 318 32.47 14.42 28.38
C LEU A 318 33.67 14.47 29.31
#